data_AF-A0A101TB66-F1
#
_entry.id   AF-A0A101TB66-F1
#
_cell.length_a   1.000
_cell.length_b   1.000
_cell.length_c   1.000
_cell.angle_alpha   90.00
_cell.angle_beta   90.00
_cell.angle_gamma   90.00
#
_symmetry.space_group_name_H-M   'P 1'
#
loop_
_entity.id
_entity.type
_entity.pdbx_description
1 polymer ?
#
loop_
_entity_poly.entity_id
_entity_poly.type
_entity_poly.pdbx_seq_one_letter_code
_entity_poly.pdbx_strand_id
1 'polypeptide(L)'
;MNSIYALIRTDGGIRFRDGIPDQGTGAAFAIQRATRGGHGLHGDAGDVRGPADTHLLNRIATLVVYALGGPSRCVFGDLAIGGDRFESGSGETTPCGLTEAQQHLIRDVHDAICENAEAAEGGDTGPSAASGERDDRHSGRGGAGA
;
A
#
# COMPACT_ATOMS: atom_id res chain seq x y z
N MET A 1 -13.05 9.46 -25.22
CA MET A 1 -11.84 9.02 -24.48
C MET A 1 -12.34 8.41 -23.19
N ASN A 2 -12.09 7.12 -22.98
CA ASN A 2 -12.48 6.47 -21.74
C ASN A 2 -11.51 6.94 -20.64
N SER A 3 -12.04 7.65 -19.65
CA SER A 3 -11.27 7.93 -18.44
C SER A 3 -11.05 6.61 -17.71
N ILE A 4 -9.86 6.34 -17.22
CA ILE A 4 -9.56 5.15 -16.40
C ILE A 4 -9.15 5.63 -15.01
N TYR A 5 -9.59 4.95 -13.97
CA TYR A 5 -9.13 5.17 -12.59
C TYR A 5 -8.70 3.85 -11.96
N ALA A 6 -7.80 3.93 -10.98
CA ALA A 6 -7.41 2.77 -10.17
C ALA A 6 -8.29 2.72 -8.93
N LEU A 7 -8.74 1.53 -8.55
CA LEU A 7 -9.52 1.25 -7.35
C LEU A 7 -8.75 0.25 -6.49
N ILE A 8 -8.33 0.65 -5.31
CA ILE A 8 -7.70 -0.20 -4.30
C ILE A 8 -8.73 -0.50 -3.22
N ARG A 9 -9.15 -1.75 -3.14
CA ARG A 9 -10.19 -2.17 -2.21
C ARG A 9 -9.62 -2.43 -0.82
N THR A 10 -10.50 -2.49 0.17
CA THR A 10 -10.14 -2.83 1.56
C THR A 10 -9.53 -4.23 1.72
N ASP A 11 -9.77 -5.14 0.76
CA ASP A 11 -9.11 -6.45 0.69
C ASP A 11 -7.65 -6.38 0.18
N GLY A 12 -7.16 -5.18 -0.15
CA GLY A 12 -5.82 -4.94 -0.68
C GLY A 12 -5.71 -5.12 -2.20
N GLY A 13 -6.75 -5.59 -2.90
CA GLY A 13 -6.71 -5.78 -4.35
C GLY A 13 -6.83 -4.48 -5.14
N ILE A 14 -6.12 -4.39 -6.27
CA ILE A 14 -6.20 -3.27 -7.21
C ILE A 14 -6.99 -3.65 -8.48
N ARG A 15 -7.82 -2.74 -8.98
CA ARG A 15 -8.50 -2.85 -10.29
C ARG A 15 -8.48 -1.52 -11.03
N PHE A 16 -8.27 -1.56 -12.34
CA PHE A 16 -8.45 -0.41 -13.21
C PHE A 16 -9.86 -0.45 -13.81
N ARG A 17 -10.59 0.67 -13.73
CA ARG A 17 -11.99 0.77 -14.17
C ARG A 17 -12.16 1.96 -15.11
N ASP A 18 -13.02 1.78 -16.11
CA ASP A 18 -13.50 2.88 -16.95
C ASP A 18 -14.41 3.82 -16.14
N GLY A 19 -14.29 5.11 -16.40
CA GLY A 19 -15.03 6.20 -15.78
C GLY A 19 -14.14 7.24 -15.11
N ILE A 20 -14.80 8.24 -14.55
CA ILE A 20 -14.23 9.09 -13.50
C ILE A 20 -14.76 8.49 -12.19
N PRO A 21 -13.95 8.34 -11.14
CA PRO A 21 -14.44 7.86 -9.87
C PRO A 21 -15.62 8.73 -9.44
N ASP A 22 -16.70 8.08 -9.02
CA ASP A 22 -17.82 8.80 -8.41
C ASP A 22 -17.24 9.46 -7.17
N GLN A 23 -17.09 10.78 -7.22
CA GLN A 23 -16.63 11.57 -6.08
C GLN A 23 -17.72 11.45 -5.04
N GLY A 24 -17.65 10.39 -4.23
CA GLY A 24 -18.53 10.22 -3.09
C GLY A 24 -18.40 11.45 -2.19
N THR A 25 -19.22 11.54 -1.15
CA THR A 25 -19.05 12.54 -0.09
C THR A 25 -17.73 12.42 0.69
N GLY A 26 -16.78 11.62 0.21
CA GLY A 26 -15.45 11.42 0.76
C GLY A 26 -14.52 12.62 0.52
N ALA A 27 -13.36 12.56 1.17
CA ALA A 27 -12.36 13.61 1.08
C ALA A 27 -11.40 13.32 -0.09
N ALA A 28 -11.50 14.10 -1.16
CA ALA A 28 -10.51 14.10 -2.23
C ALA A 28 -9.20 14.79 -1.79
N PHE A 29 -8.06 14.26 -2.19
CA PHE A 29 -6.74 14.82 -1.89
C PHE A 29 -5.75 14.62 -3.04
N ALA A 30 -4.76 15.50 -3.15
CA ALA A 30 -3.68 15.35 -4.12
C ALA A 30 -2.67 14.29 -3.64
N ILE A 31 -2.33 13.35 -4.51
CA ILE A 31 -1.27 12.36 -4.27
C ILE A 31 0.05 12.87 -4.82
N GLN A 32 0.09 13.26 -6.10
CA GLN A 32 1.29 13.86 -6.69
C GLN A 32 0.91 15.21 -7.33
N ARG A 33 1.59 16.28 -6.92
CA ARG A 33 1.46 17.56 -7.61
C ARG A 33 2.12 17.47 -8.98
N ALA A 34 1.35 17.78 -10.02
CA ALA A 34 1.89 18.08 -11.33
C ALA A 34 2.98 19.15 -11.19
N THR A 35 4.23 18.78 -11.45
CA THR A 35 5.26 19.80 -11.69
C THR A 35 4.86 20.54 -12.96
N ARG A 36 4.84 21.87 -12.87
CA ARG A 36 4.38 22.85 -13.87
C ARG A 36 4.35 22.28 -15.31
N GLY A 37 3.19 21.74 -15.73
CA GLY A 37 2.97 21.16 -17.06
C GLY A 37 2.65 19.66 -17.14
N GLY A 38 2.78 18.90 -16.04
CA GLY A 38 2.46 17.47 -15.97
C GLY A 38 1.00 17.14 -15.62
N HIS A 39 0.61 15.88 -15.85
CA HIS A 39 -0.63 15.32 -15.27
C HIS A 39 -0.37 14.91 -13.82
N GLY A 40 -1.23 15.36 -12.90
CA GLY A 40 -1.17 15.02 -11.48
C GLY A 40 -1.91 13.73 -11.16
N LEU A 41 -1.86 13.32 -9.89
CA LEU A 41 -2.69 12.25 -9.34
C LEU A 41 -3.51 12.80 -8.17
N HIS A 42 -4.80 12.45 -8.13
CA HIS A 42 -5.65 12.64 -6.95
C HIS A 42 -6.15 11.29 -6.43
N GLY A 43 -6.34 11.22 -5.12
CA GLY A 43 -7.00 10.14 -4.43
C GLY A 43 -8.37 10.58 -3.91
N ASP A 44 -9.34 9.69 -3.98
CA ASP A 44 -10.64 9.80 -3.32
C ASP A 44 -10.82 8.58 -2.43
N ALA A 45 -10.95 8.80 -1.13
CA ALA A 45 -11.23 7.74 -0.17
C ALA A 45 -12.75 7.62 -0.01
N GLY A 46 -13.29 6.49 -0.47
CA GLY A 46 -14.71 6.17 -0.32
C GLY A 46 -15.09 5.86 1.12
N ASP A 47 -16.32 6.21 1.49
CA ASP A 47 -16.93 5.87 2.78
C ASP A 47 -17.38 4.39 2.77
N VAL A 48 -16.43 3.46 2.85
CA VAL A 48 -16.78 2.03 3.06
C VAL A 48 -16.96 1.80 4.56
N ARG A 49 -18.24 1.84 4.95
CA ARG A 49 -18.70 1.51 6.30
C ARG A 49 -18.65 0.00 6.50
N GLY A 50 -17.81 -0.44 7.44
CA GLY A 50 -17.85 -1.79 7.99
C GLY A 50 -19.11 -2.04 8.82
N PRO A 51 -19.33 -3.28 9.28
CA PRO A 51 -20.38 -3.56 10.26
C PRO A 51 -20.23 -2.62 11.47
N ALA A 52 -21.35 -2.03 11.91
CA ALA A 52 -21.43 -1.00 12.95
C ALA A 52 -20.91 0.41 12.58
N ASP A 53 -20.95 0.81 11.29
CA ASP A 53 -20.58 2.17 10.85
C ASP A 53 -19.10 2.52 11.09
N THR A 54 -18.26 1.49 11.25
CA THR A 54 -16.83 1.63 11.47
C THR A 54 -16.11 1.73 10.13
N HIS A 55 -15.34 2.80 9.92
CA HIS A 55 -14.56 2.97 8.71
C HIS A 55 -13.40 1.96 8.72
N LEU A 56 -13.35 1.04 7.74
CA LEU A 56 -12.31 0.01 7.69
C LEU A 56 -10.98 0.63 7.23
N LEU A 57 -9.93 0.48 8.03
CA LEU A 57 -8.59 0.95 7.64
C LEU A 57 -8.09 0.17 6.43
N ASN A 58 -7.76 0.88 5.35
CA ASN A 58 -7.12 0.31 4.18
C ASN A 58 -5.62 0.57 4.25
N ARG A 59 -4.90 -0.38 4.86
CA ARG A 59 -3.45 -0.27 5.10
C ARG A 59 -2.67 -0.20 3.78
N ILE A 60 -3.04 -1.01 2.79
CA ILE A 60 -2.40 -1.02 1.46
C ILE A 60 -2.63 0.33 0.76
N ALA A 61 -3.87 0.83 0.73
CA ALA A 61 -4.16 2.13 0.15
C ALA A 61 -3.38 3.28 0.83
N THR A 62 -3.27 3.24 2.16
CA THR A 62 -2.48 4.23 2.93
C THR A 62 -1.01 4.23 2.50
N LEU A 63 -0.42 3.04 2.37
CA LEU A 63 0.97 2.89 1.94
C LEU A 63 1.17 3.32 0.48
N VAL A 64 0.22 2.98 -0.41
CA VAL A 64 0.27 3.38 -1.83
C VAL A 64 0.21 4.90 -1.95
N VAL A 65 -0.72 5.55 -1.25
CA VAL A 65 -0.83 7.03 -1.23
C VAL A 65 0.47 7.66 -0.77
N TYR A 66 1.04 7.16 0.33
CA TYR A 66 2.31 7.66 0.85
C TYR A 66 3.46 7.47 -0.14
N ALA A 67 3.59 6.30 -0.75
CA ALA A 67 4.65 5.98 -1.71
C ALA A 67 4.56 6.81 -3.00
N LEU A 68 3.34 7.14 -3.43
CA LEU A 68 3.09 8.02 -4.58
C LEU A 68 3.25 9.52 -4.25
N GLY A 69 3.68 9.86 -3.02
CA GLY A 69 3.96 11.24 -2.59
C GLY A 69 2.77 11.99 -1.99
N GLY A 70 1.68 11.28 -1.69
CA GLY A 70 0.47 11.83 -1.11
C GLY A 70 0.57 12.10 0.40
N PRO A 71 -0.53 12.57 1.01
CA PRO A 71 -0.54 12.92 2.43
C PRO A 71 -0.29 11.69 3.30
N SER A 72 0.40 11.88 4.43
CA SER A 72 0.65 10.83 5.44
C SER A 72 -0.59 10.49 6.29
N ARG A 73 -1.79 10.58 5.71
CA ARG A 73 -3.06 10.32 6.40
C ARG A 73 -3.50 8.88 6.12
N CYS A 74 -4.10 8.25 7.13
CA CYS A 74 -4.71 6.93 6.96
C CYS A 74 -5.88 7.02 5.96
N VAL A 75 -5.89 6.08 5.02
CA VAL A 75 -7.00 5.87 4.11
C VAL A 75 -7.93 4.85 4.73
N PHE A 76 -9.20 5.22 4.86
CA PHE A 76 -10.25 4.30 5.26
C PHE A 76 -11.17 4.02 4.07
N GLY A 77 -11.61 2.78 3.96
CA GLY A 77 -12.42 2.28 2.87
C GLY A 77 -11.66 2.04 1.57
N ASP A 78 -12.41 1.95 0.47
CA ASP A 78 -11.86 1.76 -0.86
C ASP A 78 -11.26 3.10 -1.34
N LEU A 79 -10.09 3.03 -1.97
CA LEU A 79 -9.40 4.19 -2.53
C LEU A 79 -9.54 4.21 -4.05
N ALA A 80 -10.08 5.29 -4.60
CA ALA A 80 -9.97 5.58 -6.02
C ALA A 80 -8.79 6.53 -6.28
N ILE A 81 -8.01 6.27 -7.33
CA ILE A 81 -6.94 7.15 -7.81
C ILE A 81 -7.24 7.54 -9.25
N GLY A 82 -7.38 8.84 -9.49
CA GLY A 82 -7.59 9.44 -10.80
C GLY A 82 -6.42 10.33 -11.22
N GLY A 83 -6.42 10.72 -12.48
CA GLY A 83 -5.49 11.72 -13.00
C GLY A 83 -6.05 13.12 -12.84
N ASP A 84 -5.18 14.12 -12.74
CA ASP A 84 -5.54 15.52 -12.87
C ASP A 84 -4.84 16.15 -14.06
N ARG A 85 -5.55 17.01 -14.78
CA ARG A 85 -4.95 17.89 -15.78
C ARG A 85 -4.97 19.32 -15.26
N PHE A 86 -3.82 19.98 -15.30
CA PHE A 86 -3.72 21.40 -15.01
C PHE A 86 -4.21 22.20 -16.23
N GLU A 87 -5.22 23.03 -16.05
CA GLU A 87 -5.64 23.94 -17.11
C GLU A 87 -4.70 25.16 -17.14
N SER A 88 -4.13 25.41 -18.32
CA SER A 88 -3.19 26.52 -18.51
C SER A 88 -3.93 27.84 -18.44
N GLY A 89 -3.73 28.58 -17.35
CA GLY A 89 -4.22 29.95 -17.18
C GLY A 89 -5.26 30.15 -16.08
N SER A 90 -6.00 29.11 -15.69
CA SER A 90 -7.00 29.19 -14.61
C SER A 90 -6.41 28.87 -13.23
N GLY A 91 -5.35 28.05 -13.18
CA GLY A 91 -4.84 27.51 -11.93
C GLY A 91 -5.68 26.36 -11.38
N GLU A 92 -6.73 25.96 -12.09
CA GLU A 92 -7.62 24.88 -11.70
C GLU A 92 -7.13 23.54 -12.26
N THR A 93 -7.39 22.47 -11.50
CA THR A 93 -7.14 21.09 -11.89
C THR A 93 -8.45 20.43 -12.25
N THR A 94 -8.54 19.90 -13.47
CA THR A 94 -9.71 19.14 -13.93
C THR A 94 -9.42 17.64 -13.81
N PRO A 95 -10.32 16.86 -13.20
CA PRO A 95 -10.21 15.40 -13.17
C PRO A 95 -10.11 14.82 -14.58
N CYS A 96 -9.17 13.93 -14.80
CA CYS A 96 -8.99 13.19 -16.04
C CYS A 96 -8.71 11.70 -15.78
N GLY A 97 -8.81 10.88 -16.81
CA GLY A 97 -8.36 9.50 -16.72
C GLY A 97 -6.85 9.40 -16.49
N LEU A 98 -6.43 8.30 -15.89
CA LEU A 98 -5.04 7.88 -15.77
C LEU A 98 -4.45 7.57 -17.15
N THR A 99 -3.25 8.08 -17.41
CA THR A 99 -2.42 7.66 -18.54
C THR A 99 -1.87 6.24 -18.31
N GLU A 100 -1.44 5.55 -19.37
CA GLU A 100 -0.82 4.21 -19.25
C GLU A 100 0.41 4.22 -18.32
N ALA A 101 1.23 5.26 -18.39
CA ALA A 101 2.39 5.42 -17.52
C ALA A 101 1.99 5.55 -16.05
N GLN A 102 0.90 6.27 -15.75
CA GLN A 102 0.37 6.37 -14.38
C GLN A 102 -0.23 5.04 -13.92
N GLN A 103 -0.89 4.29 -14.80
CA GLN A 103 -1.42 2.96 -14.47
C GLN A 103 -0.30 1.98 -14.13
N HIS A 104 0.79 1.96 -14.92
CA HIS A 104 1.97 1.15 -14.61
C HIS A 104 2.62 1.56 -13.29
N LEU A 105 2.84 2.86 -13.06
CA LEU A 105 3.41 3.36 -11.81
C LEU A 105 2.57 2.93 -10.59
N ILE A 106 1.25 3.10 -10.66
CA ILE A 106 0.35 2.72 -9.56
C ILE A 106 0.40 1.21 -9.31
N ARG A 107 0.46 0.40 -10.38
CA ARG A 107 0.59 -1.05 -10.27
C ARG A 107 1.92 -1.46 -9.65
N ASP A 108 3.04 -0.94 -10.15
CA ASP A 108 4.38 -1.28 -9.65
C ASP A 108 4.52 -0.96 -8.15
N VAL A 109 4.00 0.20 -7.73
CA VAL A 109 3.99 0.60 -6.31
C VAL A 109 3.09 -0.30 -5.48
N HIS A 110 1.91 -0.65 -5.99
CA HIS A 110 0.97 -1.55 -5.32
C HIS A 110 1.58 -2.96 -5.13
N ASP A 111 2.13 -3.53 -6.19
CA ASP A 111 2.76 -4.86 -6.18
C ASP A 111 3.92 -4.91 -5.18
N ALA A 112 4.81 -3.90 -5.21
CA ALA A 112 5.92 -3.81 -4.25
C ALA A 112 5.46 -3.70 -2.78
N ILE A 113 4.32 -3.04 -2.52
CA ILE A 113 3.76 -2.94 -1.17
C ILE A 113 3.16 -4.28 -0.73
N CYS A 114 2.45 -4.97 -1.62
CA CYS A 114 1.88 -6.29 -1.33
C CYS A 114 2.97 -7.33 -1.06
N GLU A 115 4.03 -7.39 -1.88
CA GLU A 115 5.17 -8.30 -1.67
C GLU A 115 5.83 -8.07 -0.31
N ASN A 116 6.02 -6.81 0.09
CA ASN A 116 6.59 -6.47 1.40
C ASN A 116 5.66 -6.83 2.57
N ALA A 117 4.34 -6.70 2.38
CA ALA A 117 3.36 -7.10 3.38
C ALA A 117 3.36 -8.62 3.59
N GLU A 118 3.42 -9.41 2.52
CA GLU A 118 3.50 -10.87 2.59
C GLU A 118 4.81 -11.34 3.26
N ALA A 119 5.93 -10.69 2.96
CA ALA A 119 7.22 -10.99 3.58
C ALA A 119 7.24 -10.70 5.10
N ALA A 120 6.50 -9.69 5.56
CA ALA A 120 6.39 -9.35 6.98
C ALA A 120 5.55 -10.37 7.78
N GLU A 121 4.52 -10.97 7.16
CA GLU A 121 3.66 -11.97 7.79
C GLU A 121 4.28 -13.39 7.77
N GLY A 122 5.21 -13.67 6.85
CA GLY A 122 5.94 -14.94 6.78
C GLY A 122 7.17 -15.06 7.69
N GLY A 123 7.45 -14.02 8.49
CA GLY A 123 8.65 -13.90 9.32
C GLY A 123 8.53 -14.42 10.75
N ASP A 124 7.93 -15.59 10.98
CA ASP A 124 8.07 -16.33 12.25
C ASP A 124 8.70 -17.70 12.00
N THR A 125 10.01 -17.69 11.75
CA THR A 125 10.87 -18.83 12.05
C THR A 125 11.88 -18.35 13.08
N GLY A 126 11.43 -18.24 14.33
CA GLY A 126 12.34 -18.16 15.47
C GLY A 126 13.43 -19.24 15.37
N PRO A 127 14.66 -18.95 15.81
CA PRO A 127 15.73 -19.93 15.77
C PRO A 127 15.30 -21.17 16.55
N SER A 128 15.15 -22.30 15.85
CA SER A 128 15.05 -23.61 16.46
C SER A 128 16.26 -23.79 17.36
N ALA A 129 16.06 -23.64 18.66
CA ALA A 129 16.95 -24.17 19.68
C ALA A 129 16.89 -25.69 19.57
N ALA A 130 17.61 -26.23 18.58
CA ALA A 130 17.91 -27.64 18.50
C ALA A 130 18.84 -27.96 19.67
N SER A 131 18.25 -28.58 20.68
CA SER A 131 18.88 -29.36 21.72
C SER A 131 20.11 -30.10 21.17
N GLY A 132 21.29 -29.74 21.67
CA GLY A 132 22.56 -30.41 21.38
C GLY A 132 23.26 -30.78 22.67
N GLU A 133 22.96 -31.99 23.15
CA GLU A 133 23.91 -32.94 23.74
C GLU A 133 24.78 -32.46 24.92
N ARG A 134 24.35 -32.77 26.16
CA ARG A 134 25.30 -32.94 27.27
C ARG A 134 25.83 -34.37 27.21
N ASP A 135 27.01 -34.52 26.62
CA ASP A 135 27.80 -35.76 26.55
C ASP A 135 28.25 -36.13 27.97
N ASP A 136 27.56 -37.10 28.57
CA ASP A 136 27.97 -37.81 29.77
C ASP A 136 29.24 -38.63 29.46
N ARG A 137 30.41 -38.10 29.78
CA ARG A 137 31.64 -38.92 29.88
C ARG A 137 32.22 -38.92 31.28
N HIS A 138 31.82 -39.99 31.96
CA HIS A 138 32.54 -40.69 33.00
C HIS A 138 34.04 -40.78 32.66
N SER A 139 34.90 -40.16 33.48
CA SER A 139 36.33 -40.47 33.51
C SER A 139 36.77 -40.65 34.95
N GLY A 140 36.75 -41.91 35.39
CA GLY A 140 37.53 -42.35 36.53
C GLY A 140 39.00 -42.50 36.12
N ARG A 141 39.92 -41.98 36.95
CA ARG A 141 41.25 -42.55 37.22
C ARG A 141 41.92 -41.78 38.36
N GLY A 142 41.64 -42.21 39.59
CA GLY A 142 42.52 -41.96 40.74
C GLY A 142 43.62 -43.02 40.73
N GLY A 143 44.82 -42.62 40.28
CA GLY A 143 46.04 -43.43 40.31
C GLY A 143 46.80 -43.24 41.61
N ALA A 144 47.34 -44.35 42.11
CA ALA A 144 48.06 -44.49 43.36
C ALA A 144 49.51 -43.98 43.32
N GLY A 145 50.04 -43.66 44.50
CA GLY A 145 51.37 -44.13 44.96
C GLY A 145 52.58 -43.25 44.67
N ALA A 146 53.09 -42.60 45.72
CA ALA A 146 54.49 -42.71 46.18
C ALA A 146 54.56 -42.17 47.62
#